data_AF-A0A3C0AI53-F1
#
_entry.id   AF-A0A3C0AI53-F1
#
_cell.length_a   1.000
_cell.length_b   1.000
_cell.length_c   1.000
_cell.angle_alpha   90.00
_cell.angle_beta   90.00
_cell.angle_gamma   90.00
#
_symmetry.space_group_name_H-M   'P 1'
#
loop_
_entity.id
_entity.type
_entity.pdbx_description
1 polymer ?
#
loop_
_entity_poly.entity_id
_entity_poly.type
_entity_poly.pdbx_seq_one_letter_code
_entity_poly.pdbx_strand_id
1 'polypeptide(L)' 'GGMTTVRHPPNAYWLSGAPSSASSEYEVNTVLNSFHVGGIHALLTDGAVRFISENIDMDTLRQLSMRSDGQVIGEF' A
#
# COMPACT_ATOMS: atom_id res chain seq x y z
N GLY A 1 13.04 -2.25 -12.30
CA GLY A 1 12.25 -2.60 -11.12
C GLY A 1 12.28 -1.43 -10.18
N GLY A 2 11.15 -1.03 -9.62
CA GLY A 2 11.06 0.15 -8.74
C GLY A 2 9.64 0.67 -8.56
N MET A 3 8.70 0.19 -9.39
CA MET A 3 7.28 0.46 -9.27
C MET A 3 6.56 -0.86 -9.09
N THR A 4 5.64 -0.91 -8.13
CA THR A 4 4.72 -2.04 -7.91
C THR A 4 3.31 -1.51 -7.84
N THR A 5 2.31 -2.32 -8.20
CA THR A 5 0.90 -1.91 -8.05
C THR A 5 0.51 -1.95 -6.57
N VAL A 6 -0.58 -1.29 -6.18
CA VAL A 6 -1.18 -1.45 -4.85
C VAL A 6 -2.48 -2.25 -4.98
N ARG A 7 -2.41 -3.53 -4.62
CA ARG A 7 -3.53 -4.47 -4.75
C ARG A 7 -4.13 -4.90 -3.42
N HIS A 8 -3.32 -4.96 -2.38
CA HIS A 8 -3.68 -5.51 -1.07
C HIS A 8 -3.47 -4.46 0.03
N PRO A 9 -4.21 -4.57 1.16
CA PRO A 9 -4.01 -3.68 2.28
C PRO A 9 -2.60 -3.82 2.88
N PRO A 10 -2.13 -2.81 3.63
CA PRO A 10 -0.88 -2.92 4.36
C PRO A 10 -0.88 -4.15 5.27
N ASN A 11 0.28 -4.80 5.40
CA ASN A 11 0.45 -6.00 6.23
C ASN A 11 -0.43 -7.20 5.83
N ALA A 12 -0.97 -7.24 4.60
CA ALA A 12 -1.71 -8.40 4.11
C ALA A 12 -0.86 -9.69 4.21
N TYR A 13 -1.43 -10.71 4.83
CA TYR A 13 -0.80 -12.02 4.98
C TYR A 13 -1.79 -13.14 4.65
N TRP A 14 -1.26 -14.28 4.20
CA TRP A 14 -2.04 -15.47 3.87
C TRP A 14 -1.44 -16.67 4.58
N LEU A 15 -2.29 -17.44 5.26
CA LEU A 15 -1.87 -18.66 5.96
C LEU A 15 -1.48 -19.80 5.00
N SER A 16 -1.95 -19.78 3.75
CA SER A 16 -1.72 -20.83 2.76
C SER A 16 -1.39 -20.23 1.40
N GLY A 17 -0.15 -19.73 1.27
CA GLY A 17 0.38 -19.18 0.02
C GLY A 17 -0.27 -17.86 -0.36
N ALA A 18 0.53 -16.80 -0.51
CA ALA A 18 0.04 -15.57 -1.12
C ALA A 18 -0.46 -15.85 -2.55
N PRO A 19 -1.44 -15.08 -3.06
CA PRO A 19 -1.89 -15.21 -4.44
C PRO A 19 -0.71 -14.98 -5.39
N SER A 20 -0.74 -15.59 -6.58
CA SER A 20 0.36 -15.51 -7.57
C SER A 20 0.78 -14.07 -7.90
N SER A 21 -0.10 -13.08 -7.70
CA SER A 21 0.23 -11.67 -7.90
C SER A 21 1.11 -11.05 -6.82
N ALA A 22 1.31 -11.73 -5.69
CA ALA A 22 1.98 -11.22 -4.50
C ALA A 22 2.85 -12.29 -3.79
N SER A 23 3.16 -13.39 -4.48
CA SER A 23 3.88 -14.55 -3.91
C SER A 23 5.40 -14.45 -3.98
N SER A 24 5.95 -13.44 -4.66
CA SER A 24 7.39 -13.20 -4.75
C SER A 24 7.71 -11.71 -4.85
N GLU A 25 8.89 -11.33 -4.39
CA GLU A 25 9.51 -10.04 -4.73
C GLU A 25 9.65 -9.98 -6.25
N TYR A 26 9.30 -8.85 -6.88
CA TYR A 26 9.21 -8.67 -8.35
C TYR A 26 7.98 -9.22 -9.07
N GLU A 27 7.00 -9.78 -8.35
CA GLU A 27 5.68 -9.98 -8.94
C GLU A 27 4.98 -8.64 -9.23
N VAL A 28 3.83 -8.70 -9.91
CA VAL A 28 3.03 -7.52 -10.28
C VAL A 28 2.61 -6.66 -9.09
N ASN A 29 2.54 -7.25 -7.89
CA ASN A 29 2.32 -6.57 -6.63
C ASN A 29 3.28 -7.10 -5.55
N THR A 30 3.97 -6.19 -4.88
CA THR A 30 4.71 -6.47 -3.65
C THR A 30 3.92 -5.83 -2.51
N VAL A 31 3.59 -6.61 -1.49
CA VAL A 31 2.76 -6.14 -0.37
C VAL A 31 3.53 -5.11 0.45
N LEU A 32 2.89 -3.96 0.68
CA LEU A 32 3.38 -2.97 1.63
C LEU A 32 3.30 -3.56 3.03
N ASN A 33 4.43 -3.85 3.67
CA ASN A 33 4.48 -4.51 4.96
C ASN A 33 5.42 -3.80 5.93
N SER A 34 5.12 -3.90 7.22
CA SER A 34 5.95 -3.43 8.32
C SER A 34 5.71 -4.30 9.56
N PHE A 35 6.68 -4.37 10.46
CA PHE A 35 6.53 -5.02 11.76
C PHE A 35 5.77 -4.16 12.78
N HIS A 36 5.46 -2.90 12.44
CA HIS A 36 4.63 -2.06 13.31
C HIS A 36 3.20 -2.58 13.37
N VAL A 37 2.64 -2.59 14.57
CA VAL A 37 1.26 -3.02 14.79
C VAL A 37 0.30 -2.02 14.15
N GLY A 38 -0.67 -2.54 13.38
CA GLY A 38 -1.80 -1.76 12.88
C GLY A 38 -1.55 -0.99 11.58
N GLY A 39 -0.34 -0.99 11.02
CA GLY A 39 -0.06 -0.29 9.76
C GLY A 39 1.41 0.00 9.46
N ILE A 40 1.63 0.97 8.58
CA ILE A 40 2.94 1.38 8.08
C ILE A 40 3.12 2.90 8.16
N HIS A 41 4.36 3.37 8.23
CA HIS A 41 4.68 4.79 8.02
C HIS A 41 5.14 4.99 6.58
N ALA A 42 4.51 5.89 5.85
CA ALA A 42 4.82 6.19 4.45
C ALA A 42 5.15 7.67 4.27
N LEU A 43 6.19 7.94 3.46
CA LEU A 43 6.51 9.30 3.00
C LEU A 43 5.60 9.64 1.82
N LEU A 44 4.87 10.75 1.93
CA LEU A 44 4.07 11.29 0.83
C LEU A 44 4.91 12.24 -0.04
N THR A 45 4.37 12.59 -1.21
CA THR A 45 5.04 13.50 -2.17
C THR A 45 5.17 14.94 -1.64
N ASP A 46 4.40 15.32 -0.62
CA ASP A 46 4.51 16.61 0.08
C ASP A 46 5.67 16.66 1.10
N GLY A 47 6.39 15.54 1.30
CA GLY A 47 7.50 15.43 2.24
C GLY A 47 7.09 15.04 3.66
N ALA A 48 5.81 14.90 3.96
CA ALA A 48 5.34 14.45 5.26
C ALA A 48 5.33 12.92 5.35
N VAL A 49 5.72 12.39 6.51
CA VAL A 49 5.52 10.97 6.84
C VAL A 49 4.19 10.85 7.56
N ARG A 50 3.32 9.98 7.06
CA ARG A 50 2.01 9.69 7.67
C ARG A 50 1.89 8.21 7.99
N PHE A 51 1.15 7.91 9.04
CA PHE A 51 0.78 6.54 9.38
C PHE A 51 -0.40 6.12 8.51
N ILE A 52 -0.30 4.97 7.86
CA ILE A 52 -1.34 4.35 7.04
C ILE A 52 -1.76 3.07 7.75
N SER A 53 -3.02 3.02 8.18
CA SER A 53 -3.56 1.83 8.84
C SER A 53 -3.69 0.65 7.88
N GLU A 54 -3.49 -0.57 8.39
CA GLU A 54 -3.84 -1.81 7.68
C GLU A 54 -5.34 -1.93 7.36
N ASN A 55 -6.19 -1.16 8.04
CA ASN A 55 -7.63 -1.10 7.82
C ASN A 55 -8.06 0.09 6.95
N ILE A 56 -7.12 0.80 6.31
CA ILE A 56 -7.45 1.92 5.40
C ILE A 56 -8.40 1.47 4.29
N ASP A 57 -9.29 2.37 3.87
CA ASP A 57 -10.07 2.16 2.66
C ASP A 57 -9.15 1.95 1.44
N MET A 58 -9.39 0.88 0.70
CA MET A 58 -8.50 0.49 -0.40
C MET A 58 -8.54 1.46 -1.57
N ASP A 59 -9.65 2.18 -1.78
CA ASP A 59 -9.72 3.17 -2.84
C ASP A 59 -8.94 4.42 -2.43
N THR A 60 -9.02 4.86 -1.17
CA THR A 60 -8.15 5.92 -0.64
C THR A 60 -6.67 5.57 -0.80
N LEU A 61 -6.25 4.35 -0.43
CA LEU A 61 -4.85 3.93 -0.57
C LEU A 61 -4.38 3.89 -2.04
N ARG A 62 -5.25 3.46 -2.96
CA ARG A 62 -4.95 3.47 -4.39
C ARG A 62 -4.79 4.89 -4.93
N GLN A 63 -5.70 5.79 -4.58
CA GLN A 63 -5.63 7.20 -4.98
C GLN A 63 -4.33 7.84 -4.45
N LEU A 64 -3.95 7.57 -3.19
CA LEU A 64 -2.68 8.03 -2.62
C LEU A 64 -1.45 7.55 -3.40
N SER A 65 -1.58 6.40 -4.06
CA SER A 65 -0.51 5.78 -4.86
C SER A 65 -0.53 6.22 -6.33
N MET A 66 -1.57 6.93 -6.77
CA MET A 66 -1.78 7.34 -8.16
C MET A 66 -1.61 8.85 -8.32
N ARG A 67 -0.38 9.33 -8.43
CA ARG A 67 -0.05 10.77 -8.52
C ARG A 67 -0.76 11.57 -9.64
N SER A 68 -1.33 10.92 -10.65
CA SER A 68 -1.87 11.55 -11.87
C SER A 68 -3.32 11.17 -12.16
N ASP A 69 -4.07 10.69 -11.16
CA ASP A 69 -5.50 10.40 -11.30
C ASP A 69 -6.39 11.65 -11.30
N GLY A 70 -5.85 12.81 -10.89
CA GLY A 70 -6.56 14.08 -10.80
C GLY A 70 -7.53 14.17 -9.61
N GLN A 71 -7.48 13.22 -8.68
CA GLN A 71 -8.36 13.17 -7.52
C GLN A 71 -7.74 13.93 -6.34
N VAL A 72 -8.58 14.69 -5.64
CA VAL A 72 -8.20 15.37 -4.40
C VAL A 72 -8.62 14.50 -3.24
N ILE A 73 -7.64 13.95 -2.54
CA ILE A 73 -7.84 13.14 -1.34
C ILE A 73 -7.86 14.10 -0.15
N GLY A 74 -8.90 13.98 0.68
CA GLY A 74 -9.01 14.75 1.92
C GLY A 74 -8.06 14.25 3.01
N GLU A 75 -8.45 14.45 4.26
CA GLU A 75 -7.78 13.81 5.39
C GLU A 75 -8.05 12.29 5.38
N PHE A 76 -7.05 11.48 5.70
CA PHE A 76 -7.10 10.02 5.67
C PHE A 76 -6.33 9.41 6.83
#